data_AF-A0A7W7K4G8-F1
#
_entry.id   AF-A0A7W7K4G8-F1
#
_cell.length_a   1.000
_cell.length_b   1.000
_cell.length_c   1.000
_cell.angle_alpha   90.00
_cell.angle_beta   90.00
_cell.angle_gamma   90.00
#
_symmetry.space_group_name_H-M   'P 1'
#
loop_
_entity.id
_entity.type
_entity.pdbx_description
1 polymer ?
#
loop_
_entity_poly.entity_id
_entity_poly.type
_entity_poly.pdbx_seq_one_letter_code
_entity_poly.pdbx_strand_id
1 'polypeptide(L)'
;MTEGVAIIDVWDVETFDSELRGDLDAHTDVIRDYMVTSRRQWLEREASDRTMPYPENPYAGEFMWVKEHIMRLMEVRTIRAWHYTRLTDAEVDVLRQGGIYPSSLDTIRSRFEAQVAAGAFSQEVADRFFADSPYQSDQLDSRSDKFWMVSHPVDVEDGGVELLLESWGGESAYFWQRDAALQDMLKQIGRPRVLEIAMPLVHSRHGYSAAEAVVATYGRLLGCRPDKHAFDLYTHQPLGPEHVLAVHSEGEPNFGVMARGYPAGFVDVNLGRWDE
;
A
#
# COMPACT_ATOMS: atom_id res chain seq x y z
N MET A 1 -29.21 2.26 -10.23
CA MET A 1 -28.54 2.18 -8.93
C MET A 1 -27.39 1.22 -9.14
N THR A 2 -26.20 1.75 -9.41
CA THR A 2 -24.98 0.93 -9.43
C THR A 2 -24.75 0.47 -8.00
N GLU A 3 -24.93 -0.82 -7.73
CA GLU A 3 -24.38 -1.42 -6.51
C GLU A 3 -22.90 -1.06 -6.49
N GLY A 4 -22.52 -0.17 -5.59
CA GLY A 4 -21.12 0.17 -5.39
C GLY A 4 -20.39 -1.11 -5.02
N VAL A 5 -19.25 -1.37 -5.64
CA VAL A 5 -18.36 -2.45 -5.23
C VAL A 5 -18.10 -2.29 -3.74
N ALA A 6 -18.41 -3.31 -2.93
CA ALA A 6 -18.13 -3.27 -1.50
C ALA A 6 -16.61 -3.26 -1.33
N ILE A 7 -16.08 -2.17 -0.76
CA ILE A 7 -14.65 -1.98 -0.50
C ILE A 7 -14.41 -2.29 0.96
N ILE A 8 -13.44 -3.16 1.23
CA ILE A 8 -13.05 -3.51 2.59
C ILE A 8 -11.74 -2.80 2.97
N ASP A 9 -11.65 -2.38 4.22
CA ASP A 9 -10.43 -1.90 4.83
C ASP A 9 -9.82 -3.08 5.60
N VAL A 10 -8.64 -3.58 5.19
CA VAL A 10 -8.05 -4.79 5.80
C VAL A 10 -7.72 -4.63 7.30
N TRP A 11 -7.73 -3.38 7.79
CA TRP A 11 -7.50 -3.00 9.18
C TRP A 11 -8.80 -2.76 9.97
N ASP A 12 -9.98 -2.78 9.34
CA ASP A 12 -11.28 -2.56 9.99
C ASP A 12 -12.23 -3.74 9.79
N VAL A 13 -12.46 -4.48 10.87
CA VAL A 13 -13.33 -5.66 10.88
C VAL A 13 -14.79 -5.32 10.59
N GLU A 14 -15.23 -4.08 10.82
CA GLU A 14 -16.60 -3.64 10.55
C GLU A 14 -16.87 -3.47 9.05
N THR A 15 -15.80 -3.38 8.24
CA THR A 15 -15.92 -3.31 6.78
C THR A 15 -15.96 -4.68 6.11
N PHE A 16 -15.69 -5.77 6.85
CA PHE A 16 -15.69 -7.11 6.29
C PHE A 16 -17.11 -7.54 5.93
N ASP A 17 -17.31 -7.99 4.69
CA ASP A 17 -18.60 -8.53 4.26
C ASP A 17 -18.99 -9.79 5.04
N SER A 18 -20.26 -10.18 4.93
CA SER A 18 -20.83 -11.28 5.70
C SER A 18 -20.20 -12.64 5.41
N GLU A 19 -19.70 -12.86 4.18
CA GLU A 19 -19.04 -14.12 3.83
C GLU A 19 -17.67 -14.19 4.52
N LEU A 20 -16.83 -13.16 4.34
CA LEU A 20 -15.52 -13.09 5.00
C LEU A 20 -15.67 -13.17 6.52
N ARG A 21 -16.63 -12.44 7.08
CA ARG A 21 -16.89 -12.47 8.52
C ARG A 21 -17.37 -13.84 9.00
N GLY A 22 -18.28 -14.46 8.27
CA GLY A 22 -18.79 -15.80 8.59
C GLY A 22 -17.68 -16.86 8.59
N ASP A 23 -16.78 -16.81 7.62
CA ASP A 23 -15.62 -17.71 7.55
C ASP A 23 -14.62 -17.46 8.69
N LEU A 24 -14.35 -16.21 9.05
CA LEU A 24 -13.51 -15.89 10.20
C LEU A 24 -14.13 -16.37 11.52
N ASP A 25 -15.43 -16.13 11.71
CA ASP A 25 -16.18 -16.56 12.89
C ASP A 25 -16.17 -18.10 13.02
N ALA A 26 -16.30 -18.84 11.92
CA ALA A 26 -16.24 -20.30 11.91
C ALA A 26 -14.88 -20.87 12.36
N HIS A 27 -13.80 -20.10 12.24
CA HIS A 27 -12.43 -20.51 12.60
C HIS A 27 -11.87 -19.75 13.81
N THR A 28 -12.75 -19.13 14.60
CA THR A 28 -12.40 -18.31 15.78
C THR A 28 -11.40 -18.98 16.72
N ASP A 29 -11.65 -20.23 17.09
CA ASP A 29 -10.85 -20.92 18.10
C ASP A 29 -9.44 -21.22 17.59
N VAL A 30 -9.30 -21.68 16.34
CA VAL A 30 -8.00 -21.93 15.71
C VAL A 30 -7.17 -20.64 15.63
N ILE A 31 -7.79 -19.54 15.20
CA ILE A 31 -7.11 -18.23 15.10
C ILE A 31 -6.63 -17.78 16.48
N ARG A 32 -7.51 -17.82 17.48
CA ARG A 32 -7.18 -17.40 18.86
C ARG A 32 -6.08 -18.28 19.45
N ASP A 33 -6.24 -19.59 19.40
CA ASP A 33 -5.36 -20.54 20.07
C ASP A 33 -3.97 -20.57 19.44
N TYR A 34 -3.90 -20.42 18.11
CA TYR A 34 -2.63 -20.21 17.42
C TYR A 34 -1.93 -18.95 17.93
N MET A 35 -2.60 -17.79 17.91
CA MET A 35 -1.98 -16.51 18.27
C MET A 35 -1.56 -16.45 19.74
N VAL A 36 -2.40 -16.93 20.66
CA VAL A 36 -2.10 -17.01 22.10
C VAL A 36 -0.90 -17.93 22.33
N THR A 37 -0.88 -19.10 21.67
CA THR A 37 0.23 -20.04 21.79
C THR A 37 1.54 -19.47 21.26
N SER A 38 1.51 -18.86 20.07
CA SER A 38 2.68 -18.21 19.46
C SER A 38 3.22 -17.08 20.35
N ARG A 39 2.34 -16.25 20.94
CA ARG A 39 2.76 -15.18 21.86
C ARG A 39 3.38 -15.75 23.13
N ARG A 40 2.78 -16.78 23.73
CA ARG A 40 3.35 -17.44 24.92
C ARG A 40 4.73 -18.02 24.61
N GLN A 41 4.87 -18.74 23.50
CA GLN A 41 6.14 -19.33 23.07
C GLN A 41 7.21 -18.27 22.81
N TRP A 42 6.84 -17.12 22.22
CA TRP A 42 7.74 -15.99 22.05
C TRP A 42 8.21 -15.40 23.38
N LEU A 43 7.30 -15.18 24.35
CA LEU A 43 7.65 -14.68 25.68
C LEU A 43 8.56 -15.64 26.45
N GLU A 44 8.23 -16.93 26.44
CA GLU A 44 9.07 -17.99 27.05
C GLU A 44 10.47 -18.01 26.43
N ARG A 45 10.56 -17.80 25.11
CA ARG A 45 11.83 -17.72 24.38
C ARG A 45 12.65 -16.50 24.79
N GLU A 46 12.04 -15.32 24.84
CA GLU A 46 12.72 -14.09 25.22
C GLU A 46 13.23 -14.12 26.68
N ALA A 47 12.52 -14.84 27.55
CA ALA A 47 12.95 -15.09 28.93
C ALA A 47 14.00 -16.22 29.07
N SER A 48 14.27 -17.00 28.02
CA SER A 48 15.20 -18.13 28.03
C SER A 48 16.63 -17.73 27.65
N ASP A 49 17.58 -18.66 27.83
CA ASP A 49 18.94 -18.55 27.31
C ASP A 49 19.05 -18.70 25.77
N ARG A 50 17.91 -18.94 25.11
CA ARG A 50 17.77 -19.13 23.66
C ARG A 50 18.55 -20.32 23.09
N THR A 51 18.91 -21.31 23.91
CA THR A 51 19.70 -22.48 23.47
C THR A 51 18.86 -23.65 22.95
N MET A 52 17.60 -23.76 23.39
CA MET A 52 16.70 -24.85 22.99
C MET A 52 16.04 -24.59 21.62
N PRO A 53 15.55 -25.62 20.90
CA PRO A 53 14.77 -25.42 19.68
C PRO A 53 13.44 -24.71 19.97
N TYR A 54 12.88 -24.04 18.96
CA TYR A 54 11.54 -23.45 19.06
C TYR A 54 10.50 -24.56 19.23
N PRO A 55 9.60 -24.47 20.23
CA PRO A 55 8.48 -25.39 20.32
C PRO A 55 7.56 -25.20 19.13
N GLU A 56 7.10 -26.29 18.52
CA GLU A 56 6.08 -26.22 17.47
C GLU A 56 4.74 -25.75 18.06
N ASN A 57 4.03 -24.90 17.33
CA ASN A 57 2.67 -24.53 17.69
C ASN A 57 1.71 -25.62 17.16
N PRO A 58 0.96 -26.32 18.03
CA PRO A 58 0.10 -27.44 17.62
C PRO A 58 -1.02 -27.02 16.65
N TYR A 59 -1.38 -25.74 16.63
CA TYR A 59 -2.40 -25.18 15.75
C TYR A 59 -1.84 -24.69 14.41
N ALA A 60 -0.52 -24.76 14.19
CA ALA A 60 0.13 -24.15 13.02
C ALA A 60 -0.38 -24.68 11.68
N GLY A 61 -0.62 -26.00 11.58
CA GLY A 61 -1.12 -26.62 10.35
C GLY A 61 -2.52 -26.14 9.98
N GLU A 62 -3.43 -26.17 10.95
CA GLU A 62 -4.82 -25.72 10.74
C GLU A 62 -4.89 -24.21 10.52
N PHE A 63 -4.12 -23.43 11.26
CA PHE A 63 -4.02 -21.99 11.06
C PHE A 63 -3.49 -21.63 9.66
N MET A 64 -2.50 -22.36 9.15
CA MET A 64 -2.02 -22.16 7.78
C MET A 64 -3.10 -22.45 6.75
N TRP A 65 -3.86 -23.54 6.94
CA TRP A 65 -5.00 -23.87 6.09
C TRP A 65 -6.07 -22.77 6.12
N VAL A 66 -6.40 -22.22 7.30
CA VAL A 66 -7.33 -21.09 7.44
C VAL A 66 -6.84 -19.90 6.64
N LYS A 67 -5.55 -19.53 6.73
CA LYS A 67 -5.00 -18.41 5.95
C LYS A 67 -5.10 -18.65 4.44
N GLU A 68 -4.80 -19.86 3.96
CA GLU A 68 -4.94 -20.21 2.54
C GLU A 68 -6.40 -20.20 2.06
N HIS A 69 -7.34 -20.57 2.93
CA HIS A 69 -8.77 -20.48 2.65
C HIS A 69 -9.22 -19.02 2.55
N ILE A 70 -8.89 -18.18 3.54
CA ILE A 70 -9.19 -16.74 3.53
C ILE A 70 -8.51 -16.04 2.35
N MET A 71 -7.31 -16.45 1.93
CA MET A 71 -6.65 -15.93 0.72
C MET A 71 -7.55 -16.03 -0.52
N ARG A 72 -8.20 -17.17 -0.75
CA ARG A 72 -9.10 -17.36 -1.90
C ARG A 72 -10.32 -16.46 -1.84
N LEU A 73 -10.83 -16.20 -0.63
CA LEU A 73 -11.89 -15.22 -0.42
C LEU A 73 -11.39 -13.81 -0.75
N MET A 74 -10.19 -13.46 -0.32
CA MET A 74 -9.61 -12.14 -0.58
C MET A 74 -9.33 -11.90 -2.07
N GLU A 75 -8.92 -12.91 -2.84
CA GLU A 75 -8.58 -12.78 -4.27
C GLU A 75 -9.69 -12.18 -5.14
N VAL A 76 -10.96 -12.32 -4.75
CA VAL A 76 -12.11 -11.78 -5.51
C VAL A 76 -12.65 -10.46 -4.95
N ARG A 77 -12.06 -9.94 -3.87
CA ARG A 77 -12.51 -8.73 -3.17
C ARG A 77 -11.73 -7.50 -3.61
N THR A 78 -12.31 -6.34 -3.33
CA THR A 78 -11.68 -5.03 -3.52
C THR A 78 -11.34 -4.44 -2.17
N ILE A 79 -10.09 -4.02 -1.99
CA ILE A 79 -9.63 -3.39 -0.74
C ILE A 79 -9.38 -1.90 -0.95
N ARG A 80 -9.45 -1.10 0.11
CA ARG A 80 -8.90 0.26 0.06
C ARG A 80 -7.37 0.19 0.17
N ALA A 81 -6.69 0.95 -0.68
CA ALA A 81 -5.25 1.06 -0.72
C ALA A 81 -4.83 2.53 -0.93
N TRP A 82 -3.57 2.84 -0.61
CA TRP A 82 -3.04 4.21 -0.65
C TRP A 82 -1.81 4.28 -1.55
N HIS A 83 -1.70 5.35 -2.34
CA HIS A 83 -0.50 5.66 -3.12
C HIS A 83 0.01 7.06 -2.80
N TYR A 84 1.29 7.14 -2.47
CA TYR A 84 1.97 8.38 -2.07
C TYR A 84 2.82 8.87 -3.23
N THR A 85 2.60 10.12 -3.65
CA THR A 85 3.26 10.65 -4.84
C THR A 85 3.20 12.17 -4.88
N ARG A 86 4.00 12.78 -5.74
CA ARG A 86 3.92 14.21 -6.07
C ARG A 86 3.35 14.38 -7.47
N LEU A 87 2.24 15.11 -7.58
CA LEU A 87 1.53 15.33 -8.84
C LEU A 87 1.13 16.79 -9.03
N THR A 88 1.17 17.23 -10.28
CA THR A 88 0.56 18.48 -10.74
C THR A 88 -0.97 18.38 -10.74
N ASP A 89 -1.66 19.52 -10.75
CA ASP A 89 -3.13 19.53 -10.85
C ASP A 89 -3.62 18.92 -12.17
N ALA A 90 -2.90 19.17 -13.27
CA ALA A 90 -3.20 18.57 -14.57
C ALA A 90 -3.11 17.03 -14.54
N GLU A 91 -2.11 16.47 -13.86
CA GLU A 91 -1.99 15.01 -13.69
C GLU A 91 -3.14 14.45 -12.84
N VAL A 92 -3.58 15.18 -11.80
CA VAL A 92 -4.75 14.79 -11.01
C VAL A 92 -6.02 14.80 -11.86
N ASP A 93 -6.20 15.78 -12.74
CA ASP A 93 -7.35 15.85 -13.64
C ASP A 93 -7.36 14.69 -14.64
N VAL A 94 -6.19 14.35 -15.22
CA VAL A 94 -6.05 13.17 -16.08
C VAL A 94 -6.38 11.89 -15.31
N LEU A 95 -5.88 11.75 -14.08
CA LEU A 95 -6.15 10.57 -13.24
C LEU A 95 -7.64 10.43 -12.89
N ARG A 96 -8.32 11.56 -12.58
CA ARG A 96 -9.76 11.57 -12.28
C ARG A 96 -10.63 11.24 -13.49
N GLN A 97 -10.19 11.58 -14.70
CA GLN A 97 -10.96 11.33 -15.92
C GLN A 97 -10.65 9.97 -16.55
N GLY A 98 -9.37 9.60 -16.58
CA GLY A 98 -8.86 8.43 -17.29
C GLY A 98 -8.55 7.24 -16.41
N GLY A 99 -8.50 7.40 -15.09
CA GLY A 99 -8.11 6.37 -14.14
C GLY A 99 -6.59 6.26 -13.96
N ILE A 100 -6.16 5.13 -13.43
CA ILE A 100 -4.76 4.81 -13.12
C ILE A 100 -4.20 3.89 -14.19
N TYR A 101 -3.05 4.26 -14.74
CA TYR A 101 -2.31 3.43 -15.71
C TYR A 101 -1.01 2.94 -15.08
N PRO A 102 -0.68 1.64 -15.21
CA PRO A 102 0.62 1.12 -14.77
C PRO A 102 1.77 1.83 -15.46
N SER A 103 2.90 1.97 -14.75
CA SER A 103 4.08 2.65 -15.27
C SER A 103 4.66 1.90 -16.47
N SER A 104 4.56 2.51 -17.64
CA SER A 104 5.20 2.07 -18.88
C SER A 104 6.12 3.17 -19.44
N LEU A 105 7.04 2.79 -20.32
CA LEU A 105 7.91 3.75 -21.03
C LEU A 105 7.11 4.86 -21.71
N ASP A 106 5.99 4.50 -22.36
CA ASP A 106 5.14 5.46 -23.06
C ASP A 106 4.48 6.43 -22.07
N THR A 107 3.92 5.94 -20.98
CA THR A 107 3.29 6.81 -19.96
C THR A 107 4.28 7.78 -19.33
N ILE A 108 5.52 7.35 -19.07
CA ILE A 108 6.56 8.23 -18.51
C ILE A 108 7.01 9.27 -19.52
N ARG A 109 7.19 8.88 -20.78
CA ARG A 109 7.51 9.83 -21.85
C ARG A 109 6.41 10.88 -22.01
N SER A 110 5.15 10.46 -22.04
CA SER A 110 4.02 11.40 -22.10
C SER A 110 3.97 12.35 -20.90
N ARG A 111 4.34 11.88 -19.70
CA ARG A 111 4.46 12.74 -18.51
C ARG A 111 5.57 13.78 -18.67
N PHE A 112 6.74 13.40 -19.18
CA PHE A 112 7.81 14.36 -19.47
C PHE A 112 7.41 15.37 -20.54
N GLU A 113 6.81 14.92 -21.65
CA GLU A 113 6.31 15.79 -22.72
C GLU A 113 5.28 16.80 -22.20
N ALA A 114 4.38 16.38 -21.31
CA ALA A 114 3.42 17.26 -20.68
C ALA A 114 4.10 18.34 -19.83
N GLN A 115 5.16 18.01 -19.09
CA GLN A 115 5.92 18.98 -18.30
C GLN A 115 6.75 19.93 -19.17
N VAL A 116 7.30 19.46 -20.29
CA VAL A 116 7.95 20.32 -21.29
C VAL A 116 6.94 21.30 -21.91
N ALA A 117 5.77 20.81 -22.31
CA ALA A 117 4.71 21.64 -22.86
C ALA A 117 4.17 22.68 -21.84
N ALA A 118 4.16 22.32 -20.55
CA ALA A 118 3.83 23.23 -19.46
C ALA A 118 4.95 24.22 -19.11
N GLY A 119 6.13 24.08 -19.71
CA GLY A 119 7.29 24.94 -19.47
C GLY A 119 7.99 24.70 -18.14
N ALA A 120 7.75 23.55 -17.48
CA ALA A 120 8.42 23.19 -16.23
C ALA A 120 9.93 22.94 -16.43
N PHE A 121 10.31 22.39 -17.59
CA PHE A 121 11.70 22.21 -18.02
C PHE A 121 11.80 22.09 -19.55
N SER A 122 13.02 22.15 -20.09
CA SER A 122 13.26 22.05 -21.53
C SER A 122 13.28 20.61 -22.03
N GLN A 123 13.15 20.41 -23.35
CA GLN A 123 13.23 19.08 -23.96
C GLN A 123 14.57 18.39 -23.66
N GLU A 124 15.68 19.15 -23.63
CA GLU A 124 17.00 18.60 -23.33
C GLU A 124 17.08 18.05 -21.90
N VAL A 125 16.40 18.70 -20.95
CA VAL A 125 16.29 18.23 -19.57
C VAL A 125 15.42 16.96 -19.50
N ALA A 126 14.32 16.94 -20.25
CA ALA A 126 13.44 15.77 -20.37
C ALA A 126 14.19 14.54 -20.90
N ASP A 127 14.98 14.73 -21.95
CA ASP A 127 15.79 13.68 -22.58
C ASP A 127 16.86 13.15 -21.61
N ARG A 128 17.45 14.04 -20.80
CA ARG A 128 18.40 13.64 -19.75
C ARG A 128 17.72 12.83 -18.64
N PHE A 129 16.55 13.26 -18.16
CA PHE A 129 15.78 12.47 -17.19
C PHE A 129 15.42 11.09 -17.73
N PHE A 130 15.03 11.01 -18.99
CA PHE A 130 14.69 9.74 -19.62
C PHE A 130 15.91 8.82 -19.78
N ALA A 131 17.07 9.37 -20.17
CA ALA A 131 18.32 8.63 -20.31
C ALA A 131 18.86 8.10 -18.96
N ASP A 132 18.70 8.88 -17.89
CA ASP A 132 19.12 8.50 -16.54
C ASP A 132 18.12 7.55 -15.84
N SER A 133 16.93 7.33 -16.42
CA SER A 133 15.85 6.57 -15.79
C SER A 133 16.16 5.06 -15.69
N PRO A 134 15.58 4.35 -14.69
CA PRO A 134 15.80 2.91 -14.51
C PRO A 134 15.26 2.09 -15.68
N TYR A 135 14.38 2.68 -16.49
CA TYR A 135 13.82 2.08 -17.70
C TYR A 135 14.83 1.97 -18.85
N GLN A 136 16.07 2.43 -18.66
CA GLN A 136 17.21 2.17 -19.55
C GLN A 136 18.12 1.05 -19.04
N SER A 137 17.78 0.41 -17.91
CA SER A 137 18.60 -0.64 -17.28
C SER A 137 17.93 -2.01 -17.31
N ASP A 138 18.71 -3.07 -17.01
CA ASP A 138 18.23 -4.46 -16.89
C ASP A 138 17.16 -4.65 -15.79
N GLN A 139 16.81 -3.60 -15.02
CA GLN A 139 15.74 -3.63 -14.01
C GLN A 139 14.35 -3.27 -14.55
N LEU A 140 14.23 -2.98 -15.84
CA LEU A 140 12.98 -2.77 -16.58
C LEU A 140 11.88 -3.76 -16.14
N ASP A 141 12.15 -5.07 -16.23
CA ASP A 141 11.15 -6.13 -15.97
C ASP A 141 10.59 -6.14 -14.54
N SER A 142 11.35 -5.64 -13.57
CA SER A 142 10.92 -5.66 -12.17
C SER A 142 9.94 -4.53 -11.83
N ARG A 143 9.97 -3.43 -12.60
CA ARG A 143 9.25 -2.18 -12.31
C ARG A 143 8.25 -1.75 -13.40
N SER A 144 8.41 -2.24 -14.62
CA SER A 144 7.45 -1.98 -15.70
C SER A 144 6.09 -2.60 -15.38
N ASP A 145 5.04 -1.94 -15.87
CA ASP A 145 3.65 -2.40 -15.86
C ASP A 145 3.13 -2.67 -14.44
N LYS A 146 3.58 -1.87 -13.47
CA LYS A 146 3.10 -1.90 -12.09
C LYS A 146 2.72 -0.50 -11.61
N PHE A 147 1.62 -0.45 -10.87
CA PHE A 147 1.27 0.71 -10.06
C PHE A 147 1.22 0.27 -8.59
N TRP A 148 2.16 0.77 -7.79
CA TRP A 148 2.37 0.37 -6.40
C TRP A 148 1.50 1.15 -5.42
N MET A 149 1.06 0.48 -4.38
CA MET A 149 0.22 1.00 -3.31
C MET A 149 0.63 0.34 -2.00
N VAL A 150 0.11 0.87 -0.89
CA VAL A 150 0.18 0.25 0.44
C VAL A 150 -1.24 -0.09 0.91
N SER A 151 -1.38 -1.17 1.67
CA SER A 151 -2.66 -1.69 2.18
C SER A 151 -3.17 -1.01 3.46
N HIS A 152 -2.36 -0.13 4.05
CA HIS A 152 -2.71 0.63 5.24
C HIS A 152 -2.29 2.09 5.02
N PRO A 153 -3.03 3.06 5.57
CA PRO A 153 -2.59 4.44 5.55
C PRO A 153 -1.30 4.58 6.37
N VAL A 154 -0.39 5.41 5.85
CA VAL A 154 0.90 5.78 6.42
C VAL A 154 0.92 7.28 6.69
N ASP A 155 1.53 7.71 7.79
CA ASP A 155 1.70 9.12 8.11
C ASP A 155 2.52 9.79 7.01
N VAL A 156 2.11 10.98 6.57
CA VAL A 156 2.84 11.76 5.56
C VAL A 156 4.23 12.21 6.04
N GLU A 157 4.45 12.20 7.36
CA GLU A 157 5.75 12.46 8.00
C GLU A 157 6.59 11.19 8.20
N ASP A 158 6.09 10.01 7.82
CA ASP A 158 6.87 8.77 7.89
C ASP A 158 8.00 8.77 6.84
N GLY A 159 9.22 8.48 7.27
CA GLY A 159 10.41 8.48 6.41
C GLY A 159 10.33 7.48 5.24
N GLY A 160 9.44 6.48 5.31
CA GLY A 160 9.15 5.54 4.23
C GLY A 160 8.39 6.16 3.05
N VAL A 161 7.66 7.27 3.26
CA VAL A 161 6.90 7.97 2.20
C VAL A 161 7.40 9.38 1.93
N GLU A 162 8.23 9.96 2.82
CA GLU A 162 8.78 11.32 2.69
C GLU A 162 9.38 11.57 1.30
N LEU A 163 10.24 10.66 0.81
CA LEU A 163 10.87 10.78 -0.51
C LEU A 163 9.90 10.73 -1.69
N LEU A 164 8.76 10.03 -1.54
CA LEU A 164 7.73 9.92 -2.58
C LEU A 164 6.89 11.21 -2.67
N LEU A 165 6.77 11.94 -1.56
CA LEU A 165 6.05 13.20 -1.44
C LEU A 165 6.95 14.41 -1.78
N GLU A 166 8.24 14.32 -1.50
CA GLU A 166 9.19 15.42 -1.70
C GLU A 166 9.39 15.76 -3.19
N SER A 167 9.52 14.75 -4.05
CA SER A 167 10.00 14.95 -5.43
C SER A 167 9.08 14.34 -6.49
N TRP A 168 8.84 15.10 -7.56
CA TRP A 168 8.07 14.60 -8.71
C TRP A 168 8.82 13.48 -9.43
N GLY A 169 8.05 12.47 -9.86
CA GLY A 169 8.59 11.30 -10.54
C GLY A 169 9.22 10.25 -9.62
N GLY A 170 9.31 10.49 -8.29
CA GLY A 170 9.70 9.50 -7.27
C GLY A 170 10.86 8.60 -7.70
N GLU A 171 10.66 7.28 -7.63
CA GLU A 171 11.67 6.31 -8.04
C GLU A 171 11.99 6.28 -9.54
N SER A 172 11.12 6.82 -10.40
CA SER A 172 11.26 6.77 -11.86
C SER A 172 12.13 7.90 -12.43
N ALA A 173 12.25 9.03 -11.72
CA ALA A 173 13.06 10.17 -12.14
C ALA A 173 14.01 10.67 -11.05
N TYR A 174 13.50 10.93 -9.84
CA TYR A 174 14.29 11.56 -8.77
C TYR A 174 15.38 10.62 -8.21
N PHE A 175 15.07 9.35 -7.96
CA PHE A 175 16.02 8.41 -7.30
C PHE A 175 17.30 8.16 -8.10
N TRP A 176 17.26 8.41 -9.40
CA TRP A 176 18.37 8.13 -10.31
C TRP A 176 19.14 9.37 -10.71
N GLN A 177 18.64 10.55 -10.36
CA GLN A 177 19.31 11.79 -10.66
C GLN A 177 20.40 12.07 -9.62
N ARG A 178 21.63 12.30 -10.07
CA ARG A 178 22.78 12.65 -9.21
C ARG A 178 23.12 14.13 -9.26
N ASP A 179 22.55 14.86 -10.22
CA ASP A 179 22.72 16.30 -10.39
C ASP A 179 21.77 17.04 -9.45
N ALA A 180 22.35 17.79 -8.50
CA ALA A 180 21.60 18.55 -7.50
C ALA A 180 20.63 19.57 -8.14
N ALA A 181 21.01 20.20 -9.25
CA ALA A 181 20.13 21.19 -9.90
C ALA A 181 18.88 20.53 -10.51
N LEU A 182 19.04 19.31 -11.03
CA LEU A 182 17.92 18.54 -11.57
C LEU A 182 17.05 17.93 -10.45
N GLN A 183 17.66 17.52 -9.34
CA GLN A 183 16.93 17.12 -8.14
C GLN A 183 16.07 18.26 -7.59
N ASP A 184 16.64 19.46 -7.43
CA ASP A 184 15.91 20.64 -6.97
C ASP A 184 14.76 20.99 -7.89
N MET A 185 14.96 20.89 -9.22
CA MET A 185 13.91 21.10 -10.21
C MET A 185 12.73 20.13 -10.00
N LEU A 186 12.98 18.84 -9.80
CA LEU A 186 11.93 17.83 -9.59
C LEU A 186 11.12 18.09 -8.30
N LYS A 187 11.74 18.66 -7.26
CA LYS A 187 11.06 19.06 -6.01
C LYS A 187 10.08 20.23 -6.21
N GLN A 188 10.28 21.06 -7.23
CA GLN A 188 9.40 22.21 -7.51
C GLN A 188 8.17 21.83 -8.34
N ILE A 189 8.10 20.62 -8.90
CA ILE A 189 7.01 20.22 -9.80
C ILE A 189 5.86 19.61 -9.00
N GLY A 190 4.67 20.18 -9.17
CA GLY A 190 3.46 19.68 -8.50
C GLY A 190 3.50 19.84 -6.98
N ARG A 191 2.64 19.09 -6.29
CA ARG A 191 2.54 19.08 -4.83
C ARG A 191 2.28 17.67 -4.30
N PRO A 192 2.64 17.38 -3.03
CA PRO A 192 2.40 16.09 -2.41
C PRO A 192 0.93 15.68 -2.46
N ARG A 193 0.67 14.41 -2.80
CA ARG A 193 -0.67 13.80 -2.86
C ARG A 193 -0.67 12.41 -2.22
N VAL A 194 -1.80 12.08 -1.62
CA VAL A 194 -2.15 10.70 -1.26
C VAL A 194 -3.38 10.31 -2.06
N LEU A 195 -3.27 9.28 -2.88
CA LEU A 195 -4.38 8.72 -3.63
C LEU A 195 -5.02 7.60 -2.82
N GLU A 196 -6.35 7.61 -2.70
CA GLU A 196 -7.11 6.48 -2.18
C GLU A 196 -7.71 5.70 -3.32
N ILE A 197 -7.48 4.39 -3.28
CA ILE A 197 -7.72 3.52 -4.42
C ILE A 197 -8.55 2.34 -3.95
N ALA A 198 -9.63 2.06 -4.65
CA ALA A 198 -10.30 0.78 -4.60
C ALA A 198 -9.45 -0.19 -5.43
N MET A 199 -8.79 -1.15 -4.80
CA MET A 199 -7.89 -2.08 -5.46
C MET A 199 -8.52 -3.48 -5.53
N PRO A 200 -9.02 -3.93 -6.69
CA PRO A 200 -9.49 -5.30 -6.90
C PRO A 200 -8.32 -6.26 -6.78
N LEU A 201 -8.36 -7.17 -5.81
CA LEU A 201 -7.25 -8.10 -5.58
C LEU A 201 -7.08 -9.12 -6.70
N VAL A 202 -8.08 -9.31 -7.56
CA VAL A 202 -7.98 -10.09 -8.80
C VAL A 202 -6.97 -9.50 -9.79
N HIS A 203 -6.63 -8.21 -9.67
CA HIS A 203 -5.58 -7.55 -10.47
C HIS A 203 -4.21 -7.59 -9.78
N SER A 204 -4.10 -8.30 -8.66
CA SER A 204 -2.92 -8.39 -7.82
C SER A 204 -2.56 -9.84 -7.53
N ARG A 205 -1.31 -10.07 -7.09
CA ARG A 205 -0.86 -11.38 -6.58
C ARG A 205 -0.81 -11.44 -5.05
N HIS A 206 -1.33 -10.42 -4.38
CA HIS A 206 -1.14 -10.18 -2.95
C HIS A 206 -2.31 -10.68 -2.09
N GLY A 207 -3.10 -11.65 -2.58
CA GLY A 207 -4.21 -12.27 -1.85
C GLY A 207 -3.78 -12.87 -0.51
N TYR A 208 -2.60 -13.51 -0.47
CA TYR A 208 -2.07 -14.10 0.77
C TYR A 208 -1.74 -13.03 1.83
N SER A 209 -1.07 -11.94 1.44
CA SER A 209 -0.78 -10.82 2.34
C SER A 209 -2.06 -10.15 2.85
N ALA A 210 -3.07 -10.03 1.97
CA ALA A 210 -4.37 -9.52 2.37
C ALA A 210 -5.06 -10.45 3.38
N ALA A 211 -4.95 -11.77 3.21
CA ALA A 211 -5.43 -12.76 4.19
C ALA A 211 -4.72 -12.62 5.55
N GLU A 212 -3.40 -12.44 5.57
CA GLU A 212 -2.66 -12.20 6.81
C GLU A 212 -3.13 -10.94 7.53
N ALA A 213 -3.36 -9.84 6.80
CA ALA A 213 -3.87 -8.60 7.36
C ALA A 213 -5.28 -8.77 7.97
N VAL A 214 -6.22 -9.37 7.25
CA VAL A 214 -7.60 -9.52 7.77
C VAL A 214 -7.69 -10.52 8.93
N VAL A 215 -6.92 -11.62 8.90
CA VAL A 215 -6.83 -12.57 10.02
C VAL A 215 -6.19 -11.90 11.24
N ALA A 216 -5.17 -11.06 11.05
CA ALA A 216 -4.58 -10.29 12.14
C ALA A 216 -5.56 -9.27 12.73
N THR A 217 -6.31 -8.56 11.89
CA THR A 217 -7.38 -7.62 12.30
C THR A 217 -8.46 -8.34 13.09
N TYR A 218 -8.91 -9.50 12.61
CA TYR A 218 -9.87 -10.33 13.34
C TYR A 218 -9.29 -10.87 14.66
N GLY A 219 -8.04 -11.32 14.66
CA GLY A 219 -7.35 -11.74 15.89
C GLY A 219 -7.31 -10.64 16.96
N ARG A 220 -7.12 -9.37 16.56
CA ARG A 220 -7.21 -8.22 17.48
C ARG A 220 -8.60 -8.05 18.09
N LEU A 221 -9.67 -8.26 17.31
CA LEU A 221 -11.04 -8.28 17.84
C LEU A 221 -11.21 -9.36 18.93
N LEU A 222 -10.53 -10.50 18.78
CA LEU A 222 -10.53 -11.59 19.78
C LEU A 222 -9.64 -11.31 21.02
N GLY A 223 -9.01 -10.13 21.10
CA GLY A 223 -8.10 -9.76 22.18
C GLY A 223 -6.66 -10.26 22.00
N CYS A 224 -6.31 -10.82 20.84
CA CYS A 224 -4.93 -11.17 20.52
C CYS A 224 -4.12 -9.92 20.09
N ARG A 225 -2.80 -10.03 20.06
CA ARG A 225 -1.89 -8.92 19.70
C ARG A 225 -0.98 -9.22 18.49
N PRO A 226 -1.50 -9.68 17.33
CA PRO A 226 -0.67 -9.81 16.12
C PRO A 226 -0.27 -8.42 15.61
N ASP A 227 0.85 -8.34 14.87
CA ASP A 227 1.24 -7.12 14.16
C ASP A 227 0.19 -6.74 13.12
N LYS A 228 0.22 -5.50 12.60
CA LYS A 228 -0.78 -5.04 11.62
C LYS A 228 -0.77 -5.85 10.30
N HIS A 229 0.35 -6.49 9.96
CA HIS A 229 0.56 -7.14 8.66
C HIS A 229 0.28 -6.19 7.48
N ALA A 230 0.74 -4.94 7.60
CA ALA A 230 0.73 -4.02 6.46
C ALA A 230 1.66 -4.56 5.36
N PHE A 231 1.22 -4.40 4.13
CA PHE A 231 1.92 -4.89 2.95
C PHE A 231 1.80 -3.91 1.78
N ASP A 232 2.84 -3.91 0.95
CA ASP A 232 2.83 -3.28 -0.36
C ASP A 232 2.12 -4.19 -1.35
N LEU A 233 1.37 -3.58 -2.26
CA LEU A 233 0.68 -4.27 -3.34
C LEU A 233 0.77 -3.45 -4.62
N TYR A 234 0.48 -4.10 -5.73
CA TYR A 234 0.40 -3.42 -7.00
C TYR A 234 -0.66 -4.05 -7.91
N THR A 235 -1.06 -3.28 -8.92
CA THR A 235 -1.84 -3.78 -10.07
C THR A 235 -0.96 -3.89 -11.30
N HIS A 236 -1.23 -4.92 -12.11
CA HIS A 236 -0.69 -5.06 -13.48
C HIS A 236 -1.65 -4.53 -14.55
N GLN A 237 -2.88 -4.18 -14.16
CA GLN A 237 -3.91 -3.70 -15.06
C GLN A 237 -4.23 -2.22 -14.80
N PRO A 238 -4.59 -1.45 -15.83
CA PRO A 238 -5.21 -0.15 -15.64
C PRO A 238 -6.45 -0.25 -14.74
N LEU A 239 -6.63 0.73 -13.87
CA LEU A 239 -7.84 0.87 -13.05
C LEU A 239 -8.63 2.07 -13.58
N GLY A 240 -9.91 1.89 -13.85
CA GLY A 240 -10.77 2.98 -14.31
C GLY A 240 -10.93 4.08 -13.25
N PRO A 241 -11.43 5.27 -13.63
CA PRO A 241 -11.60 6.40 -12.71
C PRO A 241 -12.50 6.08 -11.51
N GLU A 242 -13.41 5.11 -11.62
CA GLU A 242 -14.25 4.63 -10.52
C GLU A 242 -13.46 3.97 -9.38
N HIS A 243 -12.20 3.59 -9.62
CA HIS A 243 -11.32 3.04 -8.59
C HIS A 243 -10.56 4.13 -7.82
N VAL A 244 -10.62 5.39 -8.26
CA VAL A 244 -10.01 6.52 -7.55
C VAL A 244 -11.05 7.07 -6.57
N LEU A 245 -10.92 6.72 -5.30
CA LEU A 245 -11.86 7.10 -4.25
C LEU A 245 -11.69 8.55 -3.82
N ALA A 246 -10.44 8.97 -3.63
CA ALA A 246 -10.09 10.31 -3.21
C ALA A 246 -8.66 10.65 -3.64
N VAL A 247 -8.40 11.96 -3.75
CA VAL A 247 -7.07 12.52 -3.91
C VAL A 247 -6.91 13.58 -2.84
N HIS A 248 -6.08 13.28 -1.83
CA HIS A 248 -5.76 14.19 -0.74
C HIS A 248 -4.51 14.97 -1.09
N SER A 249 -4.55 16.27 -0.91
CA SER A 249 -3.49 17.17 -1.35
C SER A 249 -2.87 17.91 -0.18
N GLU A 250 -1.58 18.23 -0.27
CA GLU A 250 -0.94 19.12 0.68
C GLU A 250 -1.77 20.41 0.88
N GLY A 251 -2.00 20.76 2.14
CA GLY A 251 -2.85 21.89 2.56
C GLY A 251 -4.33 21.51 2.80
N GLU A 252 -4.78 20.33 2.39
CA GLU A 252 -6.12 19.83 2.71
C GLU A 252 -6.16 19.18 4.10
N PRO A 253 -7.30 19.25 4.82
CA PRO A 253 -7.39 18.73 6.19
C PRO A 253 -6.98 17.26 6.33
N ASN A 254 -7.51 16.39 5.47
CA ASN A 254 -7.27 14.95 5.55
C ASN A 254 -5.82 14.56 5.22
N PHE A 255 -5.12 15.36 4.42
CA PHE A 255 -3.71 15.12 4.11
C PHE A 255 -2.84 15.24 5.36
N GLY A 256 -3.01 16.31 6.13
CA GLY A 256 -2.19 16.57 7.33
C GLY A 256 -2.43 15.59 8.49
N VAL A 257 -3.59 14.92 8.51
CA VAL A 257 -3.97 13.93 9.54
C VAL A 257 -3.99 12.49 9.02
N MET A 258 -3.39 12.24 7.85
CA MET A 258 -3.28 10.89 7.29
C MET A 258 -2.60 9.94 8.31
N ALA A 259 -3.20 8.76 8.51
CA ALA A 259 -2.83 7.76 9.52
C ALA A 259 -2.86 8.22 11.00
N ARG A 260 -3.20 9.48 11.29
CA ARG A 260 -3.28 10.07 12.66
C ARG A 260 -4.70 10.47 13.09
N GLY A 261 -5.67 10.23 12.23
CA GLY A 261 -7.06 10.65 12.42
C GLY A 261 -7.91 10.46 11.16
N TYR A 262 -7.26 10.27 10.03
CA TYR A 262 -7.87 9.90 8.77
C TYR A 262 -7.15 8.69 8.14
N PRO A 263 -7.85 7.70 7.57
CA PRO A 263 -9.30 7.54 7.55
C PRO A 263 -9.87 7.38 8.98
N ALA A 264 -11.12 7.79 9.17
CA ALA A 264 -11.76 7.74 10.47
C ALA A 264 -11.79 6.29 11.00
N GLY A 265 -11.47 6.09 12.27
CA GLY A 265 -11.42 4.76 12.89
C GLY A 265 -10.09 4.00 12.70
N PHE A 266 -9.19 4.48 11.83
CA PHE A 266 -7.86 3.87 11.73
C PHE A 266 -7.03 4.11 12.99
N VAL A 267 -6.40 3.05 13.47
CA VAL A 267 -5.45 3.07 14.58
C VAL A 267 -4.23 2.25 14.16
N ASP A 268 -3.04 2.86 14.17
CA ASP A 268 -1.81 2.12 13.93
C ASP A 268 -1.44 1.28 15.15
N VAL A 269 -1.79 0.01 15.09
CA VAL A 269 -1.61 -0.97 16.18
C VAL A 269 -0.15 -1.37 16.43
N ASN A 270 0.79 -0.90 15.60
CA ASN A 270 2.23 -1.14 15.79
C ASN A 270 2.94 0.04 16.50
N LEU A 271 2.32 1.22 16.59
CA LEU A 271 2.90 2.35 17.33
C LEU A 271 2.95 2.02 18.83
N GLY A 272 4.13 2.17 19.45
CA GLY A 272 4.35 1.92 20.88
C GLY A 272 4.62 0.46 21.28
N ARG A 273 4.70 -0.50 20.35
CA ARG A 273 5.01 -1.91 20.66
C ARG A 273 6.47 -2.18 21.04
N TRP A 274 7.38 -1.24 20.79
CA TRP A 274 8.81 -1.39 21.10
C TRP A 274 9.18 -0.95 22.52
N ASP A 275 8.20 -0.45 23.29
CA ASP A 275 8.39 0.07 24.66
C ASP A 275 7.81 -0.88 25.75
N GLU A 276 7.37 -2.10 25.41
CA GLU A 276 6.99 -3.18 26.34
C GLU A 276 7.97 -4.37 26.25
#